data_AF-A0A7J0AFN6-F1
#
_entry.id   AF-A0A7J0AFN6-F1
#
_cell.length_a   1.000
_cell.length_b   1.000
_cell.length_c   1.000
_cell.angle_alpha   90.00
_cell.angle_beta   90.00
_cell.angle_gamma   90.00
#
_symmetry.space_group_name_H-M   'P 1'
#
loop_
_entity.id
_entity.type
_entity.pdbx_description
1 polymer ?
#
loop_
_entity_poly.entity_id
_entity_poly.type
_entity_poly.pdbx_seq_one_letter_code
_entity_poly.pdbx_strand_id
1 'polypeptide(L)' 'MPVGESIQLFNALRILGKEVEFVSVDGENHFISDYPKRILWQNTIMAWFARWLQDDPSWWNDLYPQRNL' A
#
# COMPACT_ATOMS: atom_id res chain seq x y z
N MET A 1 3.19 -11.56 -12.46
CA MET A 1 3.17 -12.25 -11.14
C MET A 1 1.72 -12.53 -10.75
N PRO A 2 1.43 -13.69 -10.15
CA PRO A 2 0.08 -14.02 -9.66
C PRO A 2 -0.29 -13.17 -8.42
N VAL A 3 -1.48 -12.58 -8.41
CA VAL A 3 -1.98 -11.77 -7.26
C VAL A 3 -2.27 -12.65 -6.03
N GLY A 4 -2.55 -13.93 -6.24
CA GLY A 4 -2.90 -14.87 -5.17
C GLY A 4 -1.83 -15.01 -4.08
N GLU A 5 -0.54 -14.96 -4.45
CA GLU A 5 0.56 -15.07 -3.50
C GLU A 5 0.62 -13.86 -2.54
N SER A 6 0.41 -12.65 -3.07
CA SER A 6 0.36 -11.42 -2.27
C SER A 6 -0.84 -11.41 -1.31
N ILE A 7 -2.01 -11.91 -1.74
CA ILE A 7 -3.21 -12.03 -0.88
C ILE A 7 -2.97 -13.04 0.25
N GLN A 8 -2.35 -14.19 -0.06
CA GLN A 8 -2.06 -15.20 0.95
C GLN A 8 -1.11 -14.67 2.02
N LEU A 9 -0.03 -13.98 1.62
CA LEU A 9 0.91 -13.37 2.57
C LEU A 9 0.25 -12.27 3.39
N PHE A 10 -0.53 -11.38 2.77
CA PHE A 10 -1.28 -10.34 3.48
C PHE A 10 -2.20 -10.94 4.54
N ASN A 11 -3.02 -11.93 4.17
CA ASN A 11 -3.94 -12.59 5.10
C ASN A 11 -3.19 -13.26 6.25
N ALA A 12 -2.08 -13.96 5.97
CA ALA A 12 -1.26 -14.58 7.01
C ALA A 12 -0.71 -13.54 8.00
N LEU A 13 -0.17 -12.43 7.50
CA LEU A 13 0.35 -11.34 8.34
C LEU A 13 -0.76 -10.70 9.19
N ARG A 14 -1.93 -10.47 8.61
CA ARG A 14 -3.11 -9.95 9.33
C ARG A 14 -3.55 -10.90 10.45
N ILE A 15 -3.66 -12.20 10.18
CA ILE A 15 -4.00 -13.23 11.18
C ILE A 15 -2.98 -13.25 12.33
N LEU A 16 -1.69 -13.09 12.01
CA LEU A 16 -0.61 -13.03 12.99
C LEU A 16 -0.51 -11.69 13.74
N GLY A 17 -1.44 -10.75 13.52
CA GLY A 17 -1.45 -9.45 14.18
C GLY A 17 -0.29 -8.55 13.78
N LYS A 18 0.32 -8.78 12.61
CA LYS A 18 1.35 -7.88 12.07
C LYS A 18 0.67 -6.66 11.45
N GLU A 19 1.28 -5.50 11.66
CA GLU A 19 0.92 -4.29 10.95
C GLU A 19 1.27 -4.48 9.47
N VAL A 20 0.26 -4.43 8.60
CA VAL A 20 0.41 -4.66 7.16
C VAL A 20 -0.74 -4.00 6.42
N GLU A 21 -0.43 -3.39 5.28
CA GLU A 21 -1.39 -2.82 4.34
C GLU A 21 -1.31 -3.54 3.00
N PHE A 22 -2.45 -3.69 2.32
CA PHE A 22 -2.52 -4.27 0.98
C PHE A 22 -2.87 -3.19 -0.04
N VAL A 23 -1.96 -2.95 -0.98
CA VAL A 23 -2.14 -1.95 -2.04
C VAL A 23 -2.16 -2.69 -3.38
N SER A 24 -3.25 -2.55 -4.11
CA SER A 24 -3.38 -3.00 -5.50
C SER A 24 -3.55 -1.80 -6.43
N VAL A 25 -3.05 -1.92 -7.65
CA VAL A 25 -3.17 -0.88 -8.68
C VAL A 25 -4.06 -1.41 -9.78
N ASP A 26 -5.27 -0.85 -9.89
CA ASP A 26 -6.27 -1.32 -10.83
C ASP A 26 -5.78 -1.18 -12.29
N GLY A 27 -6.05 -2.22 -13.09
CA GLY A 27 -5.64 -2.31 -14.49
C GLY A 27 -4.12 -2.49 -14.73
N GLU A 28 -3.31 -2.63 -13.68
CA GLU A 28 -1.85 -2.86 -13.79
C GLU A 28 -1.48 -4.27 -13.29
N ASN A 29 -0.27 -4.74 -13.66
CA ASN A 29 0.15 -6.11 -13.33
C ASN A 29 1.62 -6.19 -12.87
N HIS A 30 2.50 -6.89 -13.59
CA HIS A 30 3.91 -7.05 -13.22
C HIS A 30 4.67 -5.72 -13.21
N PHE A 31 4.19 -4.74 -13.97
CA PHE A 31 4.67 -3.36 -13.97
C PHE A 31 3.47 -2.41 -13.93
N ILE A 32 3.71 -1.18 -13.48
CA ILE A 32 2.74 -0.07 -13.54
C ILE A 32 3.08 0.78 -14.75
N SER A 33 2.39 0.57 -15.86
CA SER A 33 2.62 1.22 -17.14
C SER A 33 2.08 2.64 -17.19
N ASP A 34 0.91 2.89 -16.60
CA ASP A 34 0.31 4.22 -16.50
C ASP A 34 1.15 5.13 -15.59
N TYR A 35 1.54 6.28 -16.13
CA TYR A 35 2.46 7.20 -15.45
C TYR A 35 1.85 7.84 -14.19
N PRO A 36 0.63 8.42 -14.23
CA PRO A 36 -0.06 8.87 -13.02
C PRO A 36 -0.15 7.80 -11.92
N LYS A 37 -0.52 6.55 -12.27
CA LYS A 37 -0.57 5.45 -11.29
C LYS A 37 0.80 5.13 -10.70
N ARG A 38 1.87 5.24 -11.49
CA ARG A 38 3.24 5.00 -11.00
C ARG A 38 3.68 6.05 -9.99
N ILE A 39 3.30 7.31 -10.20
CA ILE A 39 3.56 8.38 -9.23
C ILE A 39 2.81 8.10 -7.92
N LEU A 40 1.52 7.74 -8.01
CA LEU A 40 0.74 7.40 -6.82
C LEU A 40 1.34 6.20 -6.07
N TRP A 41 1.71 5.14 -6.78
CA TRP A 41 2.37 3.96 -6.21
C TRP A 41 3.66 4.30 -5.46
N GLN A 42 4.52 5.14 -6.05
CA GLN A 42 5.75 5.59 -5.39
C GLN A 42 5.44 6.43 -4.14
N ASN A 43 4.46 7.33 -4.23
CA ASN A 43 4.02 8.15 -3.10
C ASN A 43 3.49 7.28 -1.95
N THR A 44 2.72 6.23 -2.24
CA THR A 44 2.26 5.26 -1.24
C THR A 44 3.42 4.61 -0.47
N ILE A 45 4.46 4.15 -1.18
CA ILE A 45 5.65 3.54 -0.56
C ILE A 45 6.37 4.56 0.32
N MET A 46 6.60 5.77 -0.18
CA MET A 46 7.31 6.82 0.56
C MET A 46 6.52 7.30 1.78
N ALA A 47 5.19 7.41 1.67
CA ALA A 47 4.31 7.73 2.80
C ALA A 47 4.33 6.64 3.88
N TRP A 48 4.38 5.35 3.48
CA TRP A 48 4.55 4.25 4.43
C TRP A 48 5.88 4.34 5.18
N PHE A 49 6.97 4.68 4.47
CA PHE A 49 8.27 4.89 5.10
C PHE A 49 8.29 6.12 6.00
N ALA A 50 7.66 7.24 5.62
CA ALA A 50 7.54 8.40 6.50
C ALA A 50 6.84 8.02 7.82
N ARG A 51 5.73 7.27 7.74
CA ARG A 51 4.96 6.83 8.92
C ARG A 51 5.79 6.03 9.92
N TRP A 52 6.69 5.15 9.46
CA TRP A 52 7.36 4.18 10.34
C TRP A 52 8.86 4.41 10.54
N LEU A 53 9.53 5.11 9.62
CA LEU A 53 10.95 5.42 9.73
C LEU A 53 11.20 6.86 10.18
N GLN A 54 10.19 7.72 10.10
CA GLN A 54 10.27 9.13 10.52
C GLN A 54 9.21 9.46 11.58
N ASP A 55 8.41 8.48 12.02
CA ASP A 55 7.28 8.67 12.94
C ASP A 55 6.28 9.76 12.49
N ASP A 56 6.14 9.98 11.16
CA ASP A 56 5.25 10.99 10.58
C ASP A 56 4.16 10.35 9.69
N PRO A 57 2.93 10.16 10.22
CA PRO A 57 1.84 9.56 9.46
C PRO A 57 1.08 10.56 8.58
N SER A 58 1.41 11.86 8.59
CA SER A 58 0.59 12.90 7.93
C SER A 58 0.35 12.61 6.45
N TRP A 59 1.40 12.29 5.70
CA TRP A 59 1.30 11.97 4.28
C TRP A 59 0.47 10.71 4.01
N TRP A 60 0.61 9.68 4.84
CA TRP A 60 -0.22 8.47 4.72
C TRP A 60 -1.69 8.79 4.93
N ASN A 61 -2.01 9.60 5.95
CA ASN A 61 -3.37 10.02 6.26
C ASN A 61 -3.98 10.91 5.17
N ASP A 62 -3.17 11.73 4.50
CA ASP A 62 -3.60 12.55 3.36
C ASP A 62 -3.94 11.68 2.13
N LEU A 63 -3.12 10.67 1.84
CA LEU A 63 -3.36 9.73 0.74
C LEU A 63 -4.54 8.79 1.03
N TYR A 64 -4.67 8.35 2.28
CA TYR A 64 -5.64 7.36 2.74
C TYR A 64 -6.39 7.86 3.97
N PRO A 65 -7.27 8.87 3.81
CA PRO A 65 -8.02 9.42 4.93
C PRO A 65 -8.94 8.35 5.52
N GLN A 66 -9.07 8.38 6.85
CA GLN A 66 -9.92 7.46 7.57
C GLN A 66 -11.36 7.58 7.06
N ARG A 67 -11.88 6.51 6.48
CA ARG A 67 -13.27 6.46 6.01
C ARG A 67 -14.15 5.98 7.15
N ASN A 68 -15.05 6.83 7.61
CA ASN A 68 -16.16 6.41 8.45
C ASN A 68 -17.17 5.70 7.53
N LEU A 69 -17.08 4.37 7.46
CA LEU A 69 -18.00 3.51 6.73
C LEU A 69 -19.17 3.07 7.62
#